data_AF-A0A4Q2Y0Q5-F1
#
_entry.id   AF-A0A4Q2Y0Q5-F1
#
_cell.length_a   1.000
_cell.length_b   1.000
_cell.length_c   1.000
_cell.angle_alpha   90.00
_cell.angle_beta   90.00
_cell.angle_gamma   90.00
#
_symmetry.space_group_name_H-M   'P 1'
#
loop_
_entity.id
_entity.type
_entity.pdbx_description
1 polymer ?
#
loop_
_entity_poly.entity_id
_entity_poly.type
_entity_poly.pdbx_seq_one_letter_code
_entity_poly.pdbx_strand_id
1 'polypeptide(L)'
;MNSLETADDGALLRRWTEHGDGDAVHVLTRRHAGLVLGTARRALSGSQCLAEEAAQAVFTVMAAKAASLRSHPALHLWLHRAALLEACALRRREARRHRLMASLAAESDVMNPPPPLSPSHLRHRIL
;
A
#
# COMPACT_ATOMS: atom_id res chain seq x y z
N MET A 1 0.04 32.34 11.64
CA MET A 1 0.80 31.07 11.51
C MET A 1 0.16 30.04 12.42
N ASN A 2 -0.33 28.92 11.86
CA ASN A 2 -1.06 27.91 12.63
C ASN A 2 -0.07 27.11 13.51
N SER A 3 -0.15 27.24 14.83
CA SER A 3 0.81 26.63 15.78
C SER A 3 0.93 25.10 15.67
N LEU A 4 -0.05 24.43 15.06
CA LEU A 4 0.01 23.00 14.74
C LEU A 4 1.03 22.66 13.65
N GLU A 5 1.23 23.54 12.65
CA GLU A 5 2.12 23.25 11.51
C GLU A 5 3.60 23.24 11.92
N THR A 6 3.96 24.00 12.96
CA THR A 6 5.34 24.12 13.47
C THR A 6 5.62 23.16 14.62
N ALA A 7 4.61 22.49 15.17
CA ALA A 7 4.79 21.53 16.25
C ALA A 7 5.58 20.30 15.77
N ASP A 8 6.41 19.75 16.65
CA ASP A 8 7.10 18.48 16.40
C ASP A 8 6.10 17.31 16.40
N ASP A 9 6.52 16.18 15.83
CA ASP A 9 5.66 15.01 15.68
C ASP A 9 5.19 14.44 17.02
N GLY A 10 6.03 14.48 18.06
CA GLY A 10 5.69 13.99 19.40
C GLY A 10 4.66 14.87 20.09
N ALA A 11 4.76 16.19 19.93
CA ALA A 11 3.78 17.15 20.42
C ALA A 11 2.43 16.96 19.73
N LEU A 12 2.41 16.77 18.41
CA LEU A 12 1.18 16.48 17.66
C LEU A 12 0.53 15.16 18.12
N LEU A 13 1.34 14.11 18.32
CA LEU A 13 0.85 12.83 18.85
C LEU A 13 0.27 12.99 20.26
N ARG A 14 0.93 13.71 21.17
CA ARG A 14 0.41 13.97 22.53
C ARG A 14 -0.92 14.72 22.50
N ARG A 15 -1.01 15.81 21.71
CA ARG A 15 -2.26 16.58 21.56
C ARG A 15 -3.39 15.68 21.07
N TRP A 16 -3.12 14.85 20.07
CA TRP A 16 -4.12 13.91 19.59
C TRP A 16 -4.53 12.87 20.65
N THR A 17 -3.57 12.20 21.31
CA THR A 17 -3.88 11.09 22.23
C THR A 17 -4.44 11.54 23.58
N GLU A 18 -4.04 12.72 24.06
CA GLU A 18 -4.42 13.22 25.39
C GLU A 18 -5.63 14.16 25.32
N HIS A 19 -5.80 14.91 24.24
CA HIS A 19 -6.84 15.94 24.11
C HIS A 19 -7.86 15.63 23.01
N GLY A 20 -7.71 14.51 22.29
CA GLY A 20 -8.62 14.13 21.19
C GLY A 20 -8.56 15.06 19.98
N ASP A 21 -7.47 15.83 19.84
CA ASP A 21 -7.30 16.84 18.78
C ASP A 21 -7.14 16.16 17.41
N GLY A 22 -8.24 16.08 16.65
CA GLY A 22 -8.28 15.47 15.32
C GLY A 22 -7.48 16.23 14.26
N ASP A 23 -7.25 17.53 14.45
CA ASP A 23 -6.45 18.33 13.51
C ASP A 23 -4.97 17.94 13.60
N ALA A 24 -4.50 17.55 14.79
CA ALA A 24 -3.12 17.12 14.99
C ALA A 24 -2.76 15.85 14.19
N VAL A 25 -3.67 14.86 14.11
CA VAL A 25 -3.44 13.66 13.27
C VAL A 25 -3.51 13.99 11.78
N HIS A 26 -4.33 14.97 11.39
CA HIS A 26 -4.43 15.43 10.02
C HIS A 26 -3.12 16.08 9.55
N VAL A 27 -2.51 16.91 10.40
CA VAL A 27 -1.20 17.53 10.15
C VAL A 27 -0.11 16.46 10.07
N LEU A 28 -0.07 15.49 10.99
CA LEU A 28 0.88 14.37 10.95
C LEU A 28 0.76 13.57 9.65
N THR A 29 -0.46 13.20 9.28
CA THR A 29 -0.73 12.42 8.07
C THR A 29 -0.26 13.17 6.84
N ARG A 30 -0.63 14.45 6.70
CA ARG A 30 -0.24 15.27 5.55
C ARG A 30 1.28 15.46 5.46
N ARG A 31 1.94 15.73 6.60
CA ARG A 31 3.40 15.91 6.67
C ARG A 31 4.15 14.66 6.20
N HIS A 32 3.68 13.48 6.58
CA HIS A 32 4.38 12.22 6.31
C HIS A 32 3.84 11.45 5.10
N ALA A 33 2.77 11.91 4.46
CA ALA A 33 2.15 11.26 3.30
C ALA A 33 3.16 11.01 2.17
N GLY A 34 3.98 12.01 1.84
CA GLY A 34 4.99 11.88 0.78
C GLY A 34 6.05 10.81 1.09
N LEU A 35 6.50 10.72 2.34
CA LEU A 35 7.46 9.70 2.78
C LEU A 35 6.86 8.30 2.67
N VAL A 36 5.66 8.09 3.23
CA VAL A 36 4.99 6.80 3.26
C VAL A 36 4.65 6.35 1.84
N LEU A 37 3.97 7.20 1.07
CA LEU A 37 3.56 6.90 -0.30
C LEU A 37 4.76 6.66 -1.21
N GLY A 38 5.79 7.51 -1.15
CA GLY A 38 7.01 7.33 -1.94
C GLY A 38 7.74 6.03 -1.61
N THR A 39 7.78 5.64 -0.33
CA THR A 39 8.40 4.39 0.12
C THR A 39 7.62 3.17 -0.37
N ALA A 40 6.30 3.17 -0.19
CA ALA A 40 5.44 2.08 -0.65
C ALA A 40 5.49 1.92 -2.18
N ARG A 41 5.42 3.03 -2.94
CA ARG A 41 5.49 3.02 -4.41
C ARG A 41 6.78 2.37 -4.91
N ARG A 42 7.93 2.70 -4.33
CA ARG A 42 9.21 2.07 -4.69
C ARG A 42 9.23 0.57 -4.39
N ALA A 43 8.67 0.16 -3.25
CA ALA A 43 8.65 -1.25 -2.86
C ALA A 43 7.65 -2.10 -3.68
N LEU A 44 6.62 -1.47 -4.25
CA LEU A 44 5.54 -2.08 -5.04
C LEU A 44 5.70 -1.86 -6.55
N SER A 45 6.95 -1.69 -7.01
CA SER A 45 7.30 -1.57 -8.44
C SER A 45 6.53 -0.46 -9.17
N GLY A 46 6.23 0.65 -8.48
CA GLY A 46 5.55 1.81 -9.07
C GLY A 46 4.03 1.75 -9.10
N SER A 47 3.39 0.67 -8.61
CA SER A 47 1.92 0.58 -8.55
C SER A 47 1.34 1.65 -7.61
N GLN A 48 0.62 2.61 -8.17
CA GLN A 48 -0.01 3.70 -7.42
C GLN A 48 -1.11 3.18 -6.49
N CYS A 49 -2.02 2.35 -7.01
CA CYS A 49 -3.15 1.81 -6.25
C CYS A 49 -2.70 1.01 -5.02
N LEU A 50 -1.73 0.08 -5.20
CA LEU A 50 -1.21 -0.70 -4.07
C LEU A 50 -0.45 0.16 -3.06
N ALA A 51 0.19 1.23 -3.52
CA ALA A 51 0.91 2.12 -2.62
C ALA A 51 -0.03 2.99 -1.77
N GLU A 52 -1.17 3.41 -2.34
CA GLU A 52 -2.24 4.07 -1.58
C GLU A 52 -2.85 3.13 -0.55
N GLU A 53 -3.09 1.86 -0.90
CA GLU A 53 -3.54 0.82 0.05
C GLU A 53 -2.53 0.64 1.20
N ALA A 54 -1.24 0.54 0.88
CA ALA A 54 -0.18 0.45 1.89
C ALA A 54 -0.14 1.69 2.79
N ALA A 55 -0.24 2.89 2.21
CA ALA A 55 -0.21 4.13 2.98
C ALA A 55 -1.40 4.24 3.94
N GLN A 56 -2.59 3.86 3.48
CA GLN A 56 -3.78 3.82 4.31
C GLN A 56 -3.61 2.84 5.48
N ALA A 57 -3.09 1.64 5.22
CA ALA A 57 -2.80 0.66 6.26
C ALA A 57 -1.79 1.20 7.29
N VAL A 58 -0.70 1.83 6.83
CA VAL A 58 0.32 2.42 7.71
C VAL A 58 -0.29 3.49 8.62
N PHE A 59 -1.07 4.43 8.09
CA PHE A 59 -1.68 5.48 8.90
C PHE A 59 -2.75 4.92 9.86
N THR A 60 -3.44 3.84 9.47
CA THR A 60 -4.36 3.12 10.37
C THR A 60 -3.60 2.47 11.53
N VAL A 61 -2.44 1.85 11.26
CA VAL A 61 -1.59 1.26 12.31
C VAL A 61 -0.95 2.35 13.18
N MET A 62 -0.52 3.46 12.59
CA MET A 62 -0.04 4.63 13.33
C MET A 62 -1.10 5.11 14.31
N ALA A 63 -2.36 5.18 13.87
CA ALA A 63 -3.48 5.59 14.70
C ALA A 63 -3.70 4.64 15.88
N ALA A 64 -3.74 3.34 15.62
CA ALA A 64 -3.87 2.33 16.66
C ALA A 64 -2.70 2.35 17.66
N LYS A 65 -1.52 2.82 17.25
CA LYS A 65 -0.29 2.83 18.06
C LYS A 65 0.09 4.22 18.56
N ALA A 66 -0.75 5.23 18.36
CA ALA A 66 -0.42 6.63 18.61
C ALA A 66 0.11 6.88 20.03
N ALA A 67 -0.52 6.27 21.04
CA ALA A 67 -0.07 6.37 22.42
C ALA A 67 1.37 5.85 22.61
N SER A 68 1.73 4.72 22.00
CA SER A 68 3.11 4.19 22.09
C SER A 68 4.13 5.04 21.30
N LEU A 69 3.68 5.66 20.21
CA LEU A 69 4.54 6.43 19.31
C LEU A 69 4.87 7.83 19.83
N ARG A 70 4.08 8.38 20.76
CA ARG A 70 4.33 9.72 21.33
C ARG A 70 5.69 9.84 22.02
N SER A 71 6.24 8.73 22.48
CA SER A 71 7.56 8.63 23.14
C SER A 71 8.66 8.14 22.19
N HIS A 72 8.32 7.84 20.93
CA HIS A 72 9.28 7.32 19.98
C HIS A 72 10.17 8.47 19.47
N PRO A 73 11.51 8.32 19.51
CA PRO A 73 12.43 9.42 19.22
C PRO A 73 12.39 9.90 17.75
N ALA A 74 11.91 9.04 16.83
CA ALA A 74 11.83 9.34 15.41
C ALA A 74 10.59 8.72 14.76
N LEU A 75 9.49 9.47 14.65
CA LEU A 75 8.26 8.99 14.01
C LEU A 75 8.47 8.69 12.52
N HIS A 76 9.17 9.56 11.80
CA HIS A 76 9.46 9.38 10.37
C HIS A 76 10.17 8.04 10.08
N LEU A 77 11.11 7.62 10.93
CA LEU A 77 11.81 6.35 10.78
C LEU A 77 10.88 5.15 11.02
N TRP A 78 10.00 5.26 12.01
CA TRP A 78 8.97 4.26 12.26
C TRP A 78 8.01 4.13 11.07
N LEU A 79 7.54 5.26 10.51
CA LEU A 79 6.65 5.31 9.35
C LEU A 79 7.31 4.73 8.10
N HIS A 80 8.58 5.05 7.85
CA HIS A 80 9.34 4.46 6.74
C HIS A 80 9.41 2.93 6.87
N ARG A 81 9.73 2.43 8.07
CA ARG A 81 9.79 0.98 8.32
C ARG A 81 8.42 0.32 8.19
N ALA A 82 7.37 0.94 8.71
CA ALA A 82 6.00 0.46 8.58
C ALA A 82 5.59 0.36 7.10
N ALA A 83 5.88 1.39 6.30
CA ALA A 83 5.61 1.40 4.86
C ALA A 83 6.32 0.27 4.11
N LEU A 84 7.58 -0.02 4.44
CA LEU A 84 8.30 -1.15 3.85
C LEU A 84 7.68 -2.51 4.23
N LEU A 85 7.28 -2.68 5.50
CA LEU A 85 6.67 -3.92 5.98
C LEU A 85 5.33 -4.18 5.32
N GLU A 86 4.45 -3.16 5.27
CA GLU A 86 3.14 -3.24 4.62
C GLU A 86 3.28 -3.48 3.11
N ALA A 87 4.16 -2.76 2.42
CA ALA A 87 4.43 -3.00 1.01
C ALA A 87 4.92 -4.44 0.74
N CYS A 88 5.79 -4.99 1.60
CA CYS A 88 6.22 -6.38 1.47
C CYS A 88 5.06 -7.36 1.72
N ALA A 89 4.18 -7.08 2.68
CA ALA A 89 3.01 -7.90 2.95
C ALA A 89 2.04 -7.91 1.76
N LEU A 90 1.71 -6.73 1.21
CA LEU A 90 0.86 -6.60 0.02
C LEU A 90 1.48 -7.29 -1.19
N ARG A 91 2.78 -7.12 -1.44
CA ARG A 91 3.47 -7.82 -2.54
C ARG A 91 3.36 -9.34 -2.42
N ARG A 92 3.50 -9.88 -1.19
CA ARG A 92 3.32 -11.32 -0.94
C ARG A 92 1.86 -11.77 -1.15
N ARG A 93 0.90 -10.98 -0.68
CA ARG A 93 -0.54 -11.24 -0.87
C ARG A 93 -0.88 -11.28 -2.36
N GLU A 94 -0.33 -10.35 -3.12
CA GLU A 94 -0.63 -10.23 -4.54
C GLU A 94 0.04 -11.32 -5.38
N ALA A 95 1.30 -11.65 -5.08
CA ALA A 95 1.94 -12.82 -5.68
C ALA A 95 1.16 -14.12 -5.39
N ARG A 96 0.61 -14.27 -4.18
CA ARG A 96 -0.24 -15.43 -3.84
C ARG A 96 -1.55 -15.42 -4.64
N ARG A 97 -2.20 -14.26 -4.77
CA ARG A 97 -3.43 -14.10 -5.57
C ARG A 97 -3.20 -14.48 -7.03
N HIS A 98 -2.12 -13.99 -7.64
CA HIS A 98 -1.77 -14.33 -9.02
C HIS A 98 -1.51 -15.82 -9.22
N ARG A 99 -0.81 -16.48 -8.27
CA ARG A 99 -0.57 -17.93 -8.34
C ARG A 99 -1.87 -18.74 -8.28
N LEU A 100 -2.79 -18.38 -7.39
CA LEU A 100 -4.09 -19.03 -7.28
C LEU A 100 -4.94 -18.82 -8.55
N MET A 101 -4.93 -17.61 -9.10
CA MET A 101 -5.65 -17.34 -10.35
C MET A 101 -5.07 -18.14 -11.52
N ALA A 102 -3.73 -18.27 -11.60
CA ALA A 102 -3.08 -19.06 -12.64
C ALA A 102 -3.39 -20.56 -12.51
N SER A 103 -3.43 -21.13 -11.29
CA SER A 103 -3.78 -22.54 -11.10
C SER A 103 -5.23 -22.82 -11.48
N LEU A 104 -6.17 -21.97 -11.08
CA LEU A 104 -7.58 -22.10 -11.45
C LEU A 104 -7.81 -21.96 -12.96
N ALA A 105 -7.08 -21.04 -13.61
CA ALA A 105 -7.15 -20.90 -15.06
C ALA A 105 -6.63 -22.16 -15.78
N ALA A 106 -5.52 -22.74 -15.30
CA ALA A 106 -4.98 -23.99 -15.85
C ALA A 106 -5.94 -25.18 -15.63
N GLU A 107 -6.57 -25.29 -14.46
CA GLU A 107 -7.60 -26.30 -14.20
C GLU A 107 -8.82 -26.14 -15.12
N SER A 108 -9.26 -24.90 -15.36
CA SER A 108 -10.36 -24.62 -16.28
C SER A 108 -10.02 -24.95 -17.72
N ASP A 109 -8.78 -24.69 -18.17
CA ASP A 109 -8.31 -25.01 -19.51
C ASP A 109 -8.25 -26.54 -19.74
N VAL A 110 -7.86 -27.29 -18.71
CA VAL A 110 -7.90 -28.76 -18.74
C VAL A 110 -9.34 -29.28 -18.79
N MET A 111 -10.26 -28.69 -18.04
CA MET A 111 -11.67 -29.12 -17.98
C MET A 111 -12.48 -28.68 -19.21
N ASN A 112 -12.11 -27.57 -19.84
CA ASN A 112 -12.74 -27.02 -21.03
C ASN A 112 -11.67 -26.58 -22.03
N PRO A 113 -11.12 -27.53 -22.82
CA PRO A 113 -10.04 -27.20 -23.74
C PRO A 113 -10.52 -26.17 -24.78
N PRO A 114 -9.66 -25.24 -25.21
CA PRO A 114 -10.03 -24.25 -26.20
C PRO A 114 -10.45 -24.98 -27.49
N PRO A 115 -11.49 -24.50 -28.18
CA PRO A 115 -11.96 -25.15 -29.40
C PRO A 115 -10.78 -25.27 -30.37
N PRO A 116 -10.62 -26.42 -31.05
CA PRO A 116 -9.50 -26.61 -31.98
C PRO A 116 -9.52 -25.49 -33.01
N LEU A 117 -8.34 -24.91 -33.28
CA LEU A 117 -8.18 -23.87 -34.29
C LEU A 117 -8.72 -24.40 -35.62
N SER A 118 -9.88 -23.87 -36.05
CA SER A 118 -10.49 -24.28 -37.30
C SER A 118 -9.56 -23.85 -38.45
N PRO A 119 -9.26 -24.72 -39.44
CA PRO A 119 -8.34 -24.42 -40.54
C PRO A 119 -8.74 -23.26 -41.49
N SER A 120 -9.79 -22.49 -41.19
CA SER A 120 -10.44 -21.57 -42.12
C SER A 120 -9.67 -20.26 -42.44
N HIS A 121 -8.44 -20.08 -41.95
CA HIS A 121 -7.61 -18.90 -42.30
C HIS A 121 -6.41 -19.19 -43.23
N LEU A 122 -6.22 -20.44 -43.68
CA LEU A 122 -5.18 -20.79 -44.67
C LEU A 122 -5.65 -20.63 -46.13
N ARG A 123 -6.50 -19.63 -46.40
CA ARG A 123 -6.86 -19.24 -47.77
C ARG A 123 -6.59 -17.75 -47.90
N HIS A 124 -5.55 -17.42 -48.67
CA HIS A 124 -5.17 -16.12 -49.26
C HIS A 124 -3.71 -15.77 -49.02
N ARG A 125 -2.78 -16.64 -49.45
CA ARG A 125 -1.41 -16.19 -49.83
C ARG A 125 -0.59 -17.27 -50.53
N ILE A 126 -0.96 -17.64 -51.75
CA ILE A 126 0.01 -18.03 -52.78
C ILE A 126 -0.55 -17.51 -54.11
N LEU A 127 0.10 -16.46 -54.64
CA LEU A 127 0.15 -16.15 -56.08
C LEU A 127 1.41 -16.83 -56.62
#